data_AF-A0A379GHM4-F1
#
_entry.id   AF-A0A379GHM4-F1
#
_cell.length_a   1.000
_cell.length_b   1.000
_cell.length_c   1.000
_cell.angle_alpha   90.00
_cell.angle_beta   90.00
_cell.angle_gamma   90.00
#
_symmetry.space_group_name_H-M   'P 1'
#
loop_
_entity.id
_entity.type
_entity.pdbx_description
1 polymer ?
#
loop_
_entity_poly.entity_id
_entity_poly.type
_entity_poly.pdbx_seq_one_letter_code
_entity_poly.pdbx_strand_id
1 'polypeptide(L)'
;MATIKDVAKRAGVSTTTVSHVINKTRFVAENTRAAVWAAIKELNYSPSAVARSLKVNHTKSIGLLATSSEAPYFAEVIEAVENSCYSKGYTLILCNSHNNLDKQKAYLAMLAQKRVDGLLVMCSEYPDHLLSLLEGYRNIPMVVMDWEKPAVTLLIPLLITHSMVAI
;
A
#
# COMPACT_ATOMS: atom_id res chain seq x y z
N MET A 1 26.12 -1.41 -4.69
CA MET A 1 24.87 -1.38 -5.47
C MET A 1 24.88 -0.12 -6.31
N ALA A 2 24.69 -0.20 -7.63
CA ALA A 2 24.69 0.99 -8.48
C ALA A 2 23.53 1.92 -8.10
N THR A 3 23.76 3.22 -8.18
CA THR A 3 22.78 4.27 -7.89
C THR A 3 22.34 4.96 -9.18
N ILE A 4 21.26 5.76 -9.11
CA ILE A 4 20.83 6.57 -10.25
C ILE A 4 21.92 7.57 -10.71
N LYS A 5 22.83 7.97 -9.80
CA LYS A 5 23.97 8.83 -10.12
C LYS A 5 24.99 8.11 -10.99
N ASP A 6 25.22 6.82 -10.74
CA ASP A 6 26.16 6.00 -11.51
C ASP A 6 25.65 5.76 -12.92
N VAL A 7 24.34 5.47 -13.06
CA VAL A 7 23.67 5.36 -14.38
C VAL A 7 23.76 6.68 -15.14
N ALA A 8 23.49 7.81 -14.48
CA ALA A 8 23.56 9.14 -15.09
C ALA A 8 24.98 9.46 -15.61
N LYS A 9 26.00 9.17 -14.79
CA LYS A 9 27.42 9.34 -15.17
C LYS A 9 27.79 8.45 -16.35
N ARG A 10 27.38 7.18 -16.35
CA ARG A 10 27.69 6.20 -17.40
C ARG A 10 27.01 6.52 -18.73
N ALA A 11 25.79 7.06 -18.69
CA ALA A 11 25.01 7.44 -19.87
C ALA A 11 25.28 8.88 -20.35
N GLY A 12 26.08 9.67 -19.62
CA GLY A 12 26.41 11.06 -20.00
C GLY A 12 25.23 12.03 -19.87
N VAL A 13 24.31 11.80 -18.93
CA VAL A 13 23.09 12.60 -18.74
C VAL A 13 22.89 13.00 -17.28
N SER A 14 21.93 13.88 -17.01
CA SER A 14 21.52 14.17 -15.63
C SER A 14 20.68 13.04 -15.02
N THR A 15 20.70 12.93 -13.69
CA THR A 15 19.83 11.99 -12.94
C THR A 15 18.35 12.23 -13.23
N THR A 16 17.94 13.47 -13.49
CA THR A 16 16.60 13.85 -13.93
C THR A 16 16.25 13.16 -15.26
N THR A 17 17.14 13.20 -16.25
CA THR A 17 16.92 12.51 -17.53
C THR A 17 16.80 10.99 -17.36
N VAL A 18 17.64 10.37 -16.53
CA VAL A 18 17.52 8.94 -16.19
C VAL A 18 16.14 8.64 -15.58
N SER A 19 15.70 9.46 -14.63
CA SER A 19 14.38 9.31 -13.99
C SER A 19 13.23 9.41 -15.00
N HIS A 20 13.32 10.33 -15.96
CA HIS A 20 12.32 10.48 -17.02
C HIS A 20 12.27 9.31 -17.99
N VAL A 21 13.43 8.73 -18.33
CA VAL A 21 13.49 7.52 -19.16
C VAL A 21 12.85 6.34 -18.44
N ILE A 22 13.21 6.11 -17.18
CA ILE A 22 12.70 4.98 -16.38
C ILE A 22 11.19 5.11 -16.13
N ASN A 23 10.71 6.30 -15.77
CA ASN A 23 9.30 6.52 -15.41
C ASN A 23 8.42 6.97 -16.58
N LYS A 24 8.97 7.15 -17.78
CA LYS A 24 8.26 7.62 -18.99
C LYS A 24 7.47 8.93 -18.78
N THR A 25 7.99 9.86 -17.99
CA THR A 25 7.26 11.09 -17.60
C THR A 25 7.44 12.28 -18.53
N ARG A 26 8.40 12.25 -19.47
CA ARG A 26 8.56 13.24 -20.55
C ARG A 26 9.18 12.61 -21.78
N PHE A 27 9.08 13.30 -22.92
CA PHE A 27 9.81 12.91 -24.12
C PHE A 27 11.33 13.00 -23.89
N VAL A 28 12.04 11.96 -24.32
CA VAL A 28 13.51 11.87 -24.32
C VAL A 28 13.91 11.26 -25.66
N ALA A 29 14.88 11.89 -26.34
CA ALA A 29 15.37 11.43 -27.64
C ALA A 29 15.82 9.96 -27.58
N GLU A 30 15.59 9.23 -28.67
CA GLU A 30 15.78 7.77 -28.69
C GLU A 30 17.24 7.36 -28.43
N ASN A 31 18.20 8.12 -28.97
CA ASN A 31 19.63 7.90 -28.70
C ASN A 31 19.95 8.00 -27.20
N THR A 32 19.39 9.00 -26.52
CA THR A 32 19.57 9.20 -25.08
C THR A 32 18.88 8.11 -24.27
N ARG A 33 17.68 7.68 -24.69
CA ARG A 33 16.95 6.59 -24.08
C ARG A 33 17.73 5.27 -24.17
N ALA A 34 18.29 4.96 -25.34
CA ALA A 34 19.12 3.78 -25.57
C ALA A 34 20.38 3.78 -24.70
N ALA A 35 21.08 4.91 -24.60
CA ALA A 35 22.27 5.05 -23.73
C ALA A 35 21.94 4.81 -22.25
N VAL A 36 20.79 5.31 -21.77
CA VAL A 36 20.34 5.07 -20.40
C VAL A 36 20.03 3.59 -20.16
N TRP A 37 19.28 2.93 -21.05
CA TRP A 37 18.98 1.50 -20.90
C TRP A 37 20.23 0.60 -20.96
N ALA A 38 21.20 0.95 -21.80
CA ALA A 38 22.49 0.25 -21.85
C ALA A 38 23.23 0.37 -20.50
N ALA A 39 23.32 1.59 -19.94
CA ALA A 39 23.94 1.82 -18.64
C ALA A 39 23.21 1.10 -17.49
N ILE A 40 21.88 1.06 -17.51
CA ILE A 40 21.08 0.30 -16.52
C ILE A 40 21.42 -1.19 -16.56
N LYS A 41 21.50 -1.77 -17.76
CA LYS A 41 21.79 -3.19 -17.96
C LYS A 41 23.22 -3.53 -17.54
N GLU A 42 24.19 -2.71 -17.93
CA GLU A 42 25.61 -2.90 -17.61
C GLU A 42 25.89 -2.79 -16.10
N LEU A 43 25.25 -1.82 -15.43
CA LEU A 43 25.43 -1.59 -14.00
C LEU A 43 24.53 -2.47 -13.12
N ASN A 44 23.70 -3.31 -13.73
CA ASN A 44 22.64 -4.08 -13.05
C ASN A 44 21.82 -3.21 -12.08
N TYR A 45 21.45 -2.01 -12.54
CA TYR A 45 20.75 -1.03 -11.72
C TYR A 45 19.27 -1.38 -11.61
N SER A 46 18.78 -1.50 -10.37
CA SER A 46 17.35 -1.60 -10.08
C SER A 46 16.86 -0.35 -9.33
N PRO A 47 15.78 0.31 -9.78
CA PRO A 47 15.19 1.43 -9.06
C PRO A 47 14.81 1.03 -7.63
N SER A 48 15.34 1.74 -6.63
CA SER A 48 14.96 1.50 -5.24
C SER A 48 13.53 2.01 -5.00
N ALA A 49 12.62 1.09 -4.71
CA ALA A 49 11.25 1.42 -4.31
C ALA A 49 11.22 2.29 -3.05
N VAL A 50 12.15 2.10 -2.11
CA VAL A 50 12.29 2.89 -0.88
C VAL A 50 12.69 4.34 -1.19
N ALA A 51 13.69 4.55 -2.05
CA ALA A 51 14.09 5.89 -2.45
C ALA A 51 12.97 6.61 -3.24
N ARG A 52 12.18 5.85 -4.01
CA ARG A 52 11.01 6.38 -4.71
C ARG A 52 9.92 6.78 -3.73
N SER A 53 9.51 5.90 -2.82
CA SER A 53 8.42 6.17 -1.87
C SER A 53 8.70 7.35 -0.94
N LEU A 54 9.97 7.55 -0.55
CA LEU A 54 10.40 8.72 0.22
C LEU A 54 10.18 10.05 -0.54
N LYS A 55 10.30 10.05 -1.87
CA LYS A 55 10.15 11.25 -2.70
C LYS A 55 8.69 11.53 -3.09
N VAL A 56 7.90 10.50 -3.37
CA VAL A 56 6.47 10.64 -3.75
C VAL A 56 5.50 10.52 -2.58
N ASN A 57 6.00 10.24 -1.36
CA ASN A 57 5.21 10.02 -0.14
C ASN A 57 4.07 9.00 -0.31
N HIS A 58 4.28 8.00 -1.16
CA HIS A 58 3.33 6.94 -1.47
C HIS A 58 4.11 5.65 -1.73
N THR A 59 3.73 4.55 -1.12
CA THR A 59 4.49 3.28 -1.17
C THR A 59 4.03 2.35 -2.30
N LYS A 60 2.87 2.64 -2.90
CA LYS A 60 2.09 1.73 -3.74
C LYS A 60 1.85 0.40 -3.03
N SER A 61 1.45 0.46 -1.77
CA SER A 61 1.12 -0.74 -0.99
C SER A 61 -0.22 -0.64 -0.28
N ILE A 62 -0.98 -1.72 -0.31
CA ILE A 62 -2.26 -1.87 0.39
C ILE A 62 -2.10 -2.95 1.44
N GLY A 63 -2.51 -2.66 2.68
CA GLY A 63 -2.62 -3.67 3.73
C GLY A 63 -3.96 -4.39 3.67
N LEU A 64 -3.98 -5.71 3.86
CA LEU A 64 -5.20 -6.48 4.07
C LEU A 64 -5.13 -7.19 5.42
N LEU A 65 -5.94 -6.72 6.37
CA LEU A 65 -6.13 -7.36 7.66
C LEU A 65 -7.30 -8.34 7.57
N ALA A 66 -6.99 -9.62 7.49
CA ALA A 66 -7.97 -10.71 7.36
C ALA A 66 -8.08 -11.55 8.64
N THR A 67 -9.21 -12.24 8.83
CA THR A 67 -9.35 -13.29 9.85
C THR A 67 -8.50 -14.51 9.50
N SER A 68 -8.64 -15.02 8.28
CA SER A 68 -7.89 -16.18 7.77
C SER A 68 -7.73 -16.07 6.26
N SER A 69 -6.70 -16.72 5.71
CA SER A 69 -6.52 -16.90 4.26
C SER A 69 -6.76 -18.33 3.79
N GLU A 70 -7.07 -19.25 4.72
CA GLU A 70 -7.25 -20.67 4.41
C GLU A 70 -8.69 -21.03 4.11
N ALA A 71 -9.64 -20.31 4.72
CA ALA A 71 -11.05 -20.57 4.50
C ALA A 71 -11.43 -20.17 3.06
N PRO A 72 -12.13 -21.04 2.28
CA PRO A 72 -12.37 -20.84 0.85
C PRO A 72 -12.95 -19.49 0.48
N TYR A 73 -13.92 -19.00 1.26
CA TYR A 73 -14.50 -17.67 1.09
C TYR A 73 -13.45 -16.55 1.11
N PHE A 74 -12.56 -16.56 2.10
CA PHE A 74 -11.51 -15.54 2.21
C PHE A 74 -10.47 -15.69 1.11
N ALA A 75 -10.12 -16.93 0.72
CA ALA A 75 -9.14 -17.18 -0.33
C ALA A 75 -9.58 -16.57 -1.66
N GLU A 76 -10.84 -16.76 -2.07
CA GLU A 76 -11.40 -16.17 -3.29
C GLU A 76 -11.39 -14.63 -3.26
N VAL A 77 -11.76 -14.04 -2.11
CA VAL A 77 -11.74 -12.59 -1.95
C VAL A 77 -10.30 -12.04 -1.99
N ILE A 78 -9.36 -12.70 -1.31
CA ILE A 78 -7.94 -12.33 -1.30
C ILE A 78 -7.37 -12.39 -2.72
N GLU A 79 -7.70 -13.43 -3.48
CA GLU A 79 -7.27 -13.57 -4.88
C GLU A 79 -7.82 -12.43 -5.76
N ALA A 80 -9.10 -12.07 -5.59
CA ALA A 80 -9.69 -10.96 -6.33
C ALA A 80 -9.03 -9.61 -5.98
N VAL A 81 -8.75 -9.38 -4.70
CA VAL A 81 -8.06 -8.17 -4.21
C VAL A 81 -6.63 -8.12 -4.76
N GLU A 82 -5.89 -9.21 -4.68
CA GLU A 82 -4.50 -9.31 -5.17
C GLU A 82 -4.42 -8.99 -6.66
N ASN A 83 -5.29 -9.62 -7.48
CA ASN A 83 -5.36 -9.36 -8.93
C ASN A 83 -5.68 -7.88 -9.24
N SER A 84 -6.57 -7.25 -8.47
CA SER A 84 -6.84 -5.82 -8.62
C SER A 84 -5.66 -4.94 -8.17
N CYS A 85 -4.91 -5.34 -7.14
CA CYS A 85 -3.71 -4.62 -6.72
C CYS A 85 -2.63 -4.73 -7.79
N TYR A 86 -2.37 -5.95 -8.29
CA TYR A 86 -1.36 -6.24 -9.30
C TYR A 86 -1.59 -5.45 -10.59
N SER A 87 -2.82 -5.48 -11.13
CA SER A 87 -3.18 -4.75 -12.36
C SER A 87 -3.00 -3.23 -12.24
N LYS A 88 -3.08 -2.67 -11.03
CA LYS A 88 -2.88 -1.24 -10.73
C LYS A 88 -1.45 -0.92 -10.26
N GLY A 89 -0.58 -1.93 -10.17
CA GLY A 89 0.81 -1.81 -9.72
C GLY A 89 0.95 -1.52 -8.22
N TYR A 90 0.00 -1.98 -7.41
CA TYR A 90 0.07 -1.98 -5.95
C TYR A 90 0.58 -3.33 -5.45
N THR A 91 1.35 -3.31 -4.36
CA THR A 91 1.72 -4.50 -3.59
C THR A 91 0.69 -4.74 -2.48
N LEU A 92 0.17 -5.97 -2.38
CA LEU A 92 -0.69 -6.38 -1.27
C LEU A 92 0.15 -6.91 -0.10
N ILE A 93 -0.14 -6.46 1.12
CA ILE A 93 0.44 -6.98 2.36
C ILE A 93 -0.65 -7.68 3.16
N LEU A 94 -0.69 -9.01 3.07
CA LEU A 94 -1.67 -9.85 3.77
C LEU A 94 -1.28 -10.08 5.23
N CYS A 95 -2.24 -9.92 6.14
CA CYS A 95 -2.08 -10.09 7.59
C CYS A 95 -3.22 -10.95 8.16
N ASN A 96 -2.93 -12.18 8.58
CA ASN A 96 -3.91 -13.09 9.17
C ASN A 96 -3.96 -12.94 10.70
N SER A 97 -5.05 -12.36 11.19
CA SER A 97 -5.22 -12.05 12.61
C SER A 97 -5.86 -13.18 13.44
N HIS A 98 -6.62 -14.08 12.81
CA HIS A 98 -7.41 -15.12 13.49
C HIS A 98 -8.25 -14.58 14.66
N ASN A 99 -8.85 -13.39 14.49
CA ASN A 99 -9.61 -12.65 15.50
C ASN A 99 -8.86 -12.41 16.83
N ASN A 100 -7.53 -12.50 16.82
CA ASN A 100 -6.70 -12.22 17.98
C ASN A 100 -6.36 -10.72 18.04
N LEU A 101 -6.79 -10.05 19.09
CA LEU A 101 -6.63 -8.61 19.26
C LEU A 101 -5.16 -8.16 19.27
N ASP A 102 -4.26 -8.93 19.89
CA ASP A 102 -2.84 -8.57 19.94
C ASP A 102 -2.19 -8.66 18.56
N LYS A 103 -2.57 -9.67 17.76
CA LYS A 103 -2.18 -9.76 16.35
C LYS A 103 -2.73 -8.59 15.54
N GLN A 104 -4.00 -8.21 15.73
CA GLN A 104 -4.61 -7.07 15.03
C GLN A 104 -3.84 -5.77 15.34
N LYS A 105 -3.54 -5.51 16.61
CA LYS A 105 -2.70 -4.36 17.04
C LYS A 105 -1.32 -4.38 16.39
N ALA A 106 -0.63 -5.52 16.44
CA ALA A 106 0.71 -5.65 15.88
C ALA A 106 0.71 -5.42 14.36
N TYR A 107 -0.26 -5.98 13.64
CA TYR A 107 -0.37 -5.80 12.19
C TYR A 107 -0.73 -4.37 11.80
N LEU A 108 -1.69 -3.74 12.48
CA LEU A 108 -2.04 -2.35 12.20
C LEU A 108 -0.85 -1.41 12.45
N ALA A 109 -0.12 -1.61 13.55
CA ALA A 109 1.10 -0.86 13.84
C ALA A 109 2.16 -1.08 12.74
N MET A 110 2.39 -2.32 12.31
CA MET A 110 3.33 -2.64 11.24
C MET A 110 2.92 -2.00 9.90
N LEU A 111 1.65 -2.06 9.53
CA LEU A 111 1.13 -1.49 8.29
C LEU A 111 1.27 0.04 8.29
N ALA A 112 0.97 0.69 9.43
CA ALA A 112 1.19 2.11 9.61
C ALA A 112 2.67 2.49 9.51
N GLN A 113 3.57 1.73 10.14
CA GLN A 113 5.02 1.94 10.05
C GLN A 113 5.55 1.76 8.63
N LYS A 114 5.00 0.80 7.88
CA LYS A 114 5.30 0.59 6.45
C LYS A 114 4.69 1.66 5.54
N ARG A 115 3.87 2.58 6.07
CA ARG A 115 3.19 3.64 5.31
C ARG A 115 2.39 3.09 4.14
N VAL A 116 1.54 2.09 4.40
CA VAL A 116 0.57 1.63 3.40
C VAL A 116 -0.33 2.79 2.98
N ASP A 117 -0.68 2.82 1.71
CA ASP A 117 -1.51 3.89 1.14
C ASP A 117 -3.00 3.67 1.40
N GLY A 118 -3.36 2.44 1.79
CA GLY A 118 -4.70 2.08 2.20
C GLY A 118 -4.75 0.75 2.96
N LEU A 119 -5.87 0.54 3.64
CA LEU A 119 -6.15 -0.63 4.45
C LEU A 119 -7.48 -1.27 4.06
N LEU A 120 -7.46 -2.57 3.79
CA LEU A 120 -8.64 -3.41 3.66
C LEU A 120 -8.80 -4.22 4.94
N VAL A 121 -10.01 -4.28 5.48
CA VAL A 121 -10.31 -4.98 6.73
C VAL A 121 -11.40 -6.02 6.49
N MET A 122 -11.12 -7.24 6.93
CA MET A 122 -12.00 -8.40 6.81
C MET A 122 -11.82 -9.31 8.04
N CYS A 123 -12.25 -8.80 9.19
CA CYS A 123 -12.02 -9.40 10.52
C CYS A 123 -13.17 -10.27 11.04
N SER A 124 -14.24 -10.52 10.28
CA SER A 124 -15.46 -11.26 10.63
C SER A 124 -16.26 -10.67 11.81
N GLU A 125 -15.59 -10.27 12.88
CA GLU A 125 -16.14 -9.70 14.10
C GLU A 125 -15.54 -8.31 14.35
N TYR A 126 -16.39 -7.39 14.82
CA TYR A 126 -16.04 -5.99 15.07
C TYR A 126 -16.45 -5.54 16.47
N PRO A 127 -15.83 -6.09 17.53
CA PRO A 127 -16.08 -5.62 18.89
C PRO A 127 -15.55 -4.19 19.11
N ASP A 128 -16.10 -3.47 20.09
CA ASP A 128 -15.78 -2.05 20.36
C ASP A 128 -14.27 -1.75 20.47
N HIS A 129 -13.50 -2.69 21.00
CA HIS A 129 -12.05 -2.56 21.14
C HIS A 129 -11.31 -2.60 19.79
N LEU A 130 -11.81 -3.37 18.82
CA LEU A 130 -11.28 -3.37 17.44
C LEU A 130 -11.69 -2.10 16.71
N LEU A 131 -12.94 -1.64 16.90
CA LEU A 131 -13.40 -0.37 16.33
C LEU A 131 -12.56 0.81 16.83
N SER A 132 -12.36 0.89 18.15
CA SER A 132 -11.49 1.90 18.78
C SER A 132 -10.05 1.85 18.25
N LEU A 133 -9.54 0.65 17.97
CA LEU A 133 -8.22 0.47 17.38
C LEU A 133 -8.16 1.00 15.95
N LEU A 134 -9.15 0.68 15.11
CA LEU A 134 -9.26 1.16 13.73
C LEU A 134 -9.41 2.69 13.67
N GLU A 135 -10.20 3.29 14.57
CA GLU A 135 -10.33 4.74 14.68
C GLU A 135 -8.98 5.44 14.94
N GLY A 136 -8.09 4.81 15.71
CA GLY A 136 -6.73 5.29 15.93
C GLY A 136 -5.89 5.40 14.65
N TYR A 137 -6.23 4.64 13.61
CA TYR A 137 -5.55 4.62 12.32
C TYR A 137 -6.33 5.33 11.20
N ARG A 138 -7.33 6.16 11.55
CA ARG A 138 -8.19 6.91 10.60
C ARG A 138 -7.48 7.75 9.53
N ASN A 139 -6.20 8.08 9.74
CA ASN A 139 -5.39 8.82 8.78
C ASN A 139 -4.98 7.98 7.56
N ILE A 140 -5.14 6.65 7.65
CA ILE A 140 -4.95 5.71 6.54
C ILE A 140 -6.35 5.46 5.93
N PRO A 141 -6.54 5.69 4.62
CA PRO A 141 -7.79 5.34 3.95
C PRO A 141 -8.12 3.86 4.17
N MET A 142 -9.30 3.55 4.69
CA MET A 142 -9.66 2.16 5.01
C MET A 142 -11.06 1.78 4.52
N VAL A 143 -11.23 0.51 4.14
CA VAL A 143 -12.51 -0.08 3.74
C VAL A 143 -12.71 -1.40 4.47
N VAL A 144 -13.89 -1.57 5.05
CA VAL A 144 -14.30 -2.85 5.65
C VAL A 144 -15.13 -3.63 4.64
N MET A 145 -14.77 -4.89 4.39
CA MET A 145 -15.32 -5.69 3.29
C MET A 145 -16.45 -6.64 3.70
N ASP A 146 -16.54 -7.00 4.97
CA ASP A 146 -17.43 -8.02 5.53
C ASP A 146 -18.40 -7.46 6.59
N TRP A 147 -18.74 -6.17 6.49
CA TRP A 147 -19.62 -5.50 7.44
C TRP A 147 -21.11 -5.67 7.04
N GLU A 148 -21.94 -6.20 7.93
CA GLU A 148 -23.37 -6.49 7.64
C GLU A 148 -24.30 -5.26 7.68
N LYS A 149 -23.91 -4.12 8.27
CA LYS A 149 -24.65 -2.86 8.10
C LYS A 149 -24.23 -2.17 6.80
N PRO A 150 -25.16 -1.60 6.01
CA PRO A 150 -24.83 -1.00 4.73
C PRO A 150 -23.69 0.00 4.91
N ALA A 151 -22.69 -0.13 4.04
CA ALA A 151 -21.51 0.72 3.97
C ALA A 151 -21.91 2.18 3.72
N VAL A 152 -22.33 2.88 4.79
CA VAL A 152 -22.55 4.32 4.76
C VAL A 152 -21.17 4.95 4.91
N THR A 153 -20.61 5.35 3.77
CA THR A 153 -19.75 6.53 3.62
C THR A 153 -18.74 6.72 4.76
N LEU A 154 -17.69 5.90 4.80
CA LEU A 154 -16.44 6.27 5.49
C LEU A 154 -15.60 7.22 4.60
N LEU A 155 -16.23 8.32 4.19
CA LEU A 155 -15.59 9.63 4.30
C LEU A 155 -15.85 10.03 5.76
N ILE A 156 -14.91 9.77 6.66
CA ILE A 156 -14.95 10.34 8.01
C ILE A 156 -15.05 11.86 7.82
N PRO A 157 -16.19 12.50 8.16
CA PRO A 157 -16.37 12.98 9.54
C PRO A 157 -17.83 13.13 10.00
N LEU A 158 -18.22 12.49 11.11
CA LEU A 158 -19.15 13.10 12.07
C LEU A 158 -19.18 12.35 13.41
N LEU A 159 -18.87 13.09 14.47
CA LEU A 159 -19.49 13.06 15.82
C LEU A 159 -20.15 11.75 16.29
N ILE A 160 -19.72 11.18 17.42
CA ILE A 160 -20.26 11.55 18.74
C ILE A 160 -21.77 11.89 18.66
N THR A 161 -22.61 10.88 18.63
CA THR A 161 -24.00 10.91 19.13
C THR A 161 -24.37 9.45 19.36
N HIS A 162 -24.44 8.89 20.58
CA HIS A 162 -25.24 9.36 21.69
C HIS A 162 -24.62 8.98 23.05
N SER A 163 -24.58 9.98 23.92
CA SER A 163 -24.70 9.85 25.37
C SER A 163 -26.00 9.10 25.73
N MET A 164 -25.96 8.34 26.82
CA MET A 164 -27.10 7.87 27.63
C MET A 164 -28.18 7.01 26.96
N VAL A 165 -28.24 5.74 27.37
CA VAL A 165 -29.45 5.11 27.92
C VAL A 165 -28.98 4.19 29.05
N ALA A 166 -28.85 4.73 30.26
CA ALA A 166 -29.69 4.29 31.37
C ALA A 166 -31.13 3.96 30.94
N ILE A 167 -31.48 2.68 31.01
CA ILE A 167 -32.58 2.04 31.76
C ILE A 167 -32.22 0.55 31.85
#